data_AF-A0A022QSR5-F1
#
_entry.id   AF-A0A022QSR5-F1
#
_cell.length_a   1.000
_cell.length_b   1.000
_cell.length_c   1.000
_cell.angle_alpha   90.00
_cell.angle_beta   90.00
_cell.angle_gamma   90.00
#
_symmetry.space_group_name_H-M   'P 1'
#
loop_
_entity.id
_entity.type
_entity.pdbx_description
1 polymer ?
#
loop_
_entity_poly.entity_id
_entity_poly.type
_entity_poly.pdbx_seq_one_letter_code
_entity_poly.pdbx_strand_id
1 'polypeptide(L)'
;MIQAAAKRGASLLGLGSLSCQLQQWRGIRVKVRNNNLDHALLIMQRKMQSSGIERMIKIEQTTHIKKSEKRVLAKKTLQCKLRSQDLARKLKAILVQKVRGL
;
A
#
# COMPACT_ATOMS: atom_id res chain seq x y z
N MET A 1 0.54 8.54 65.19
CA MET A 1 0.21 9.62 64.23
C MET A 1 0.83 9.24 62.89
N ILE A 2 -0.01 9.18 61.86
CA ILE A 2 0.21 8.45 60.59
C ILE A 2 1.17 9.22 59.66
N GLN A 3 2.21 8.55 59.15
CA GLN A 3 3.10 9.09 58.12
C GLN A 3 2.42 9.02 56.74
N ALA A 4 2.35 10.16 56.05
CA ALA A 4 1.71 10.30 54.75
C ALA A 4 2.62 9.80 53.62
N ALA A 5 2.12 8.83 52.86
CA ALA A 5 2.77 8.33 51.65
C ALA A 5 2.66 9.37 50.52
N ALA A 6 3.79 9.93 50.09
CA ALA A 6 3.89 10.74 48.89
C ALA A 6 3.65 9.88 47.65
N LYS A 7 2.40 9.87 47.14
CA LYS A 7 2.07 9.36 45.80
C LYS A 7 2.81 10.23 44.78
N ARG A 8 3.88 9.69 44.18
CA ARG A 8 4.44 10.23 42.93
C ARG A 8 3.34 10.13 41.87
N GLY A 9 2.69 11.25 41.60
CA GLY A 9 1.84 11.39 40.43
C GLY A 9 2.71 11.24 39.20
N ALA A 10 2.72 10.05 38.60
CA ALA A 10 3.22 9.85 37.25
C ALA A 10 2.42 10.79 36.34
N SER A 11 3.12 11.73 35.72
CA SER A 11 2.56 12.71 34.81
C SER A 11 1.81 12.01 33.67
N LEU A 12 0.48 12.08 33.70
CA LEU A 12 -0.42 11.67 32.60
C LEU A 12 -0.17 12.47 31.30
N LEU A 13 0.73 13.46 31.32
CA LEU A 13 1.12 14.29 30.19
C LEU A 13 2.15 13.63 29.26
N GLY A 14 2.79 12.52 29.67
CA GLY A 14 3.79 11.81 28.85
C GLY A 14 3.22 10.89 27.76
N LEU A 15 1.98 10.41 27.91
CA LEU A 15 1.37 9.47 26.94
C LEU A 15 0.76 10.15 25.70
N GLY A 16 0.47 11.46 25.76
CA GLY A 16 -0.04 12.22 24.62
C GLY A 16 1.03 12.63 23.59
N SER A 17 2.29 12.76 24.02
CA SER A 17 3.41 13.16 23.15
C SER A 17 3.84 12.01 22.21
N LEU A 18 3.87 10.78 22.72
CA LEU A 18 4.22 9.58 21.94
C LEU A 18 3.17 9.25 20.87
N SER A 19 1.88 9.46 21.17
CA SER A 19 0.79 9.19 20.22
C SER A 19 0.75 10.22 19.08
N CYS A 20 1.05 11.50 19.33
CA CYS A 20 1.24 12.52 18.29
C CYS A 20 2.44 12.23 17.38
N GLN A 21 3.57 11.76 17.92
CA GLN A 21 4.71 11.34 17.10
C GLN A 21 4.40 10.11 16.24
N LEU A 22 3.62 9.15 16.74
CA LEU A 22 3.23 7.96 15.98
C LEU A 22 2.14 8.25 14.93
N GLN A 23 1.21 9.18 15.18
CA GLN A 23 0.21 9.61 14.19
C GLN A 23 0.84 10.34 12.99
N GLN A 24 1.95 11.06 13.19
CA GLN A 24 2.74 11.63 12.10
C GLN A 24 3.33 10.55 11.18
N TRP A 25 3.34 9.27 11.59
CA TRP A 25 3.89 8.14 10.83
C TRP A 25 2.88 7.42 9.93
N ARG A 26 1.72 8.03 9.66
CA ARG A 26 0.78 7.53 8.65
C ARG A 26 1.18 7.98 7.24
N GLY A 27 1.13 7.06 6.27
CA GLY A 27 1.34 7.33 4.84
C GLY A 27 2.69 6.87 4.26
N ILE A 28 2.85 7.02 2.94
CA ILE A 28 4.08 6.67 2.23
C ILE A 28 5.06 7.84 2.36
N ARG A 29 6.13 7.63 3.11
CA ARG A 29 7.19 8.62 3.31
C ARG A 29 8.54 8.03 2.89
N VAL A 30 9.40 8.87 2.33
CA VAL A 30 10.76 8.51 1.92
C VAL A 30 11.69 9.65 2.33
N LYS A 31 12.81 9.31 2.97
CA LYS A 31 13.87 10.29 3.25
C LYS A 31 14.75 10.41 2.02
N VAL A 32 14.97 11.63 1.55
CA VAL A 32 15.94 11.92 0.50
C VAL A 32 17.34 11.74 1.08
N ARG A 33 18.18 10.92 0.43
CA ARG A 33 19.58 10.70 0.81
C ARG A 33 20.47 11.18 -0.31
N ASN A 34 21.68 11.64 0.03
CA ASN A 34 22.74 11.99 -0.93
C ASN A 34 22.29 12.99 -2.01
N ASN A 35 21.42 13.93 -1.65
CA ASN A 35 20.82 14.92 -2.56
C ASN A 35 20.14 14.34 -3.82
N ASN A 36 19.79 13.05 -3.82
CA ASN A 36 19.15 12.39 -4.96
C ASN A 36 17.63 12.34 -4.79
N LEU A 37 16.97 13.39 -5.26
CA LEU A 37 15.51 13.51 -5.21
C LEU A 37 14.82 12.51 -6.14
N ASP A 38 15.32 12.33 -7.36
CA ASP A 38 14.70 11.46 -8.36
C ASP A 38 14.60 10.01 -7.89
N HIS A 39 15.67 9.52 -7.26
CA HIS A 39 15.68 8.19 -6.69
C HIS A 39 14.70 8.07 -5.51
N ALA A 40 14.58 9.11 -4.69
CA ALA A 40 13.61 9.14 -3.60
C ALA A 40 12.17 9.14 -4.13
N LEU A 41 11.88 9.89 -5.19
CA LEU A 41 10.58 9.92 -5.86
C LEU A 41 10.26 8.57 -6.51
N LEU A 42 11.23 7.91 -7.14
CA LEU A 42 11.04 6.58 -7.73
C LEU A 42 10.75 5.52 -6.64
N ILE A 43 11.42 5.59 -5.50
CA ILE A 43 11.09 4.75 -4.34
C ILE A 43 9.68 5.05 -3.84
N MET A 44 9.32 6.33 -3.71
CA MET A 44 8.00 6.76 -3.26
C MET A 44 6.91 6.25 -4.20
N GLN A 45 7.11 6.40 -5.52
CA GLN A 45 6.22 5.87 -6.55
C GLN A 45 6.06 4.36 -6.40
N ARG A 46 7.14 3.58 -6.36
CA ARG A 46 7.06 2.12 -6.20
C ARG A 46 6.30 1.70 -4.94
N LYS A 47 6.53 2.38 -3.81
CA LYS A 47 5.77 2.14 -2.56
C LYS A 47 4.29 2.50 -2.70
N MET A 48 3.98 3.53 -3.49
CA MET A 48 2.61 3.95 -3.83
C MET A 48 1.89 2.96 -4.76
N GLN A 49 2.56 2.44 -5.78
CA GLN A 49 1.93 1.51 -6.71
C GLN A 49 1.69 0.14 -6.03
N SER A 50 2.66 -0.34 -5.24
CA SER A 50 2.57 -1.63 -4.55
C SER A 50 1.55 -1.65 -3.41
N SER A 51 1.38 -0.53 -2.69
CA SER A 51 0.31 -0.39 -1.70
C SER A 51 -1.09 -0.34 -2.33
N GLY A 52 -1.17 -0.16 -3.64
CA GLY A 52 -2.42 -0.05 -4.38
C GLY A 52 -3.12 1.31 -4.25
N ILE A 53 -2.54 2.27 -3.52
CA ILE A 53 -3.14 3.61 -3.34
C ILE A 53 -3.25 4.34 -4.67
N GLU A 54 -2.28 4.19 -5.58
CA GLU A 54 -2.35 4.78 -6.93
C GLU A 54 -3.61 4.28 -7.68
N ARG A 55 -3.92 2.99 -7.56
CA ARG A 55 -5.11 2.42 -8.20
C ARG A 55 -6.38 2.93 -7.54
N MET A 56 -6.39 3.04 -6.22
CA MET A 56 -7.55 3.59 -5.49
C MET A 56 -7.83 5.04 -5.89
N ILE A 57 -6.79 5.87 -6.01
CA ILE A 57 -6.91 7.28 -6.45
C ILE A 57 -7.39 7.35 -7.91
N LYS A 58 -6.79 6.57 -8.82
CA LYS A 58 -7.19 6.58 -10.25
C LYS A 58 -8.59 6.03 -10.50
N ILE A 59 -9.04 5.09 -9.69
CA ILE A 59 -10.36 4.42 -9.82
C ILE A 59 -11.43 5.16 -9.01
N GLU A 60 -11.07 6.26 -8.33
CA GLU A 60 -12.01 7.04 -7.53
C GLU A 60 -13.25 7.38 -8.35
N GLN A 61 -14.41 6.92 -7.87
CA GLN A 61 -15.66 7.00 -8.61
C GLN A 61 -16.22 8.41 -8.46
N THR A 62 -16.13 9.21 -9.52
CA THR A 62 -16.75 10.55 -9.57
C THR A 62 -18.27 10.48 -9.60
N THR A 63 -18.84 9.38 -10.11
CA THR A 63 -20.28 9.17 -10.24
C THR A 63 -20.73 7.84 -9.64
N HIS A 64 -22.01 7.77 -9.25
CA HIS A 64 -22.58 6.57 -8.67
C HIS A 64 -22.76 5.45 -9.71
N ILE A 65 -22.19 4.30 -9.43
CA ILE A 65 -22.41 3.06 -10.18
C ILE A 65 -23.35 2.15 -9.38
N LYS A 66 -24.44 1.72 -10.01
CA LYS A 66 -25.41 0.79 -9.40
C LYS A 66 -24.77 -0.57 -9.08
N LYS A 67 -25.34 -1.31 -8.11
CA LYS A 67 -24.79 -2.61 -7.65
C LYS A 67 -24.72 -3.67 -8.77
N SER A 68 -25.69 -3.68 -9.69
CA SER A 68 -25.69 -4.57 -10.86
C SER A 68 -24.45 -4.34 -11.73
N GLU A 69 -24.17 -3.09 -12.05
CA GLU A 69 -23.02 -2.69 -12.87
C GLU A 69 -21.70 -3.00 -12.17
N LYS A 70 -21.61 -2.78 -10.85
CA LYS A 70 -20.43 -3.16 -10.05
C LYS A 70 -20.11 -4.66 -10.18
N ARG A 71 -21.13 -5.54 -10.19
CA ARG A 71 -20.94 -6.99 -10.39
C ARG A 71 -20.40 -7.32 -11.77
N VAL A 72 -20.92 -6.65 -12.81
CA VAL A 72 -20.48 -6.84 -14.19
C VAL A 72 -19.02 -6.40 -14.36
N LEU A 73 -18.65 -5.23 -13.82
CA LEU A 73 -17.28 -4.72 -13.86
C LEU A 73 -16.30 -5.65 -13.13
N ALA A 74 -16.65 -6.14 -11.94
CA ALA A 74 -15.83 -7.09 -11.20
C ALA A 74 -15.59 -8.39 -11.99
N LYS A 75 -16.65 -8.94 -12.63
CA LYS A 75 -16.55 -10.13 -13.48
C LYS A 75 -15.63 -9.91 -14.68
N LYS A 76 -15.74 -8.78 -15.37
CA LYS A 76 -14.88 -8.41 -16.50
C LYS A 76 -13.41 -8.29 -16.07
N THR A 77 -13.13 -7.63 -14.95
CA THR A 77 -11.77 -7.50 -14.40
C THR A 77 -11.16 -8.86 -14.06
N LEU A 78 -11.94 -9.74 -13.44
CA LEU A 78 -11.50 -11.10 -13.13
C LEU A 78 -11.17 -11.89 -14.41
N GLN A 79 -12.03 -11.82 -15.42
CA GLN A 79 -11.80 -12.50 -16.70
C GLN A 79 -10.54 -12.00 -17.40
N CYS A 80 -10.31 -10.68 -17.43
CA CYS A 80 -9.07 -10.10 -17.98
C CYS A 80 -7.82 -10.59 -17.23
N LYS A 81 -7.89 -10.65 -15.89
CA LYS A 81 -6.79 -11.16 -15.06
C LYS A 81 -6.48 -12.64 -15.38
N LEU A 82 -7.50 -13.49 -15.46
CA LEU A 82 -7.32 -14.91 -15.79
C LEU A 82 -6.72 -15.09 -17.19
N ARG A 83 -7.25 -14.40 -18.20
CA ARG A 83 -6.73 -14.44 -19.57
C ARG A 83 -5.25 -14.04 -19.65
N SER A 84 -4.87 -12.97 -18.95
CA SER A 84 -3.48 -12.51 -18.88
C SER A 84 -2.56 -13.53 -18.20
N GLN A 85 -3.03 -14.15 -17.11
CA GLN A 85 -2.28 -15.19 -16.41
C GLN A 85 -2.09 -16.44 -17.27
N ASP A 86 -3.14 -16.92 -17.94
CA ASP A 86 -3.07 -18.08 -18.81
C ASP A 86 -2.12 -17.83 -19.99
N LEU A 87 -2.19 -16.64 -20.59
CA LEU A 87 -1.24 -16.22 -21.62
C LEU A 87 0.20 -16.23 -21.10
N ALA A 88 0.46 -15.67 -19.91
CA ALA A 88 1.78 -15.66 -19.31
C ALA A 88 2.33 -17.07 -19.04
N ARG A 89 1.47 -18.00 -18.60
CA ARG A 89 1.85 -19.41 -18.43
C ARG A 89 2.23 -20.07 -19.75
N LYS A 90 1.44 -19.84 -20.81
CA LYS A 90 1.73 -20.35 -22.17
C LYS A 90 3.05 -19.81 -22.69
N LEU A 91 3.29 -18.50 -22.58
CA LEU A 91 4.54 -17.88 -23.00
C LEU A 91 5.73 -18.43 -22.21
N LYS A 92 5.59 -18.60 -20.90
CA LYS A 92 6.63 -19.23 -20.07
C LYS A 92 6.94 -20.64 -20.54
N ALA A 93 5.94 -21.46 -20.86
CA ALA A 93 6.14 -22.81 -21.37
C ALA A 93 6.90 -22.81 -22.71
N ILE A 94 6.51 -21.95 -23.65
CA ILE A 94 7.20 -21.79 -24.95
C ILE A 94 8.65 -21.34 -24.74
N LEU A 95 8.89 -20.35 -23.87
CA LEU A 95 10.25 -19.89 -23.58
C LEU A 95 11.11 -21.02 -22.99
N VAL A 96 10.56 -21.82 -22.09
CA VAL A 96 11.26 -22.97 -21.49
C VAL A 96 11.57 -24.04 -22.54
N GLN A 97 10.64 -24.36 -23.44
CA GLN A 97 10.88 -25.29 -24.55
C GLN A 97 12.03 -24.79 -25.45
N LYS A 98 11.96 -23.52 -25.86
CA LYS A 98 13.00 -22.87 -26.67
C LYS A 98 14.39 -22.89 -26.02
N VAL A 99 14.49 -22.61 -24.72
CA VAL A 99 15.77 -22.62 -23.99
C VAL A 99 16.32 -24.04 -23.83
N ARG A 100 15.44 -25.04 -23.70
CA ARG A 100 15.82 -26.45 -23.54
C ARG A 100 16.13 -27.16 -24.86
N GLY A 101 15.92 -26.50 -26.01
CA GLY A 101 16.15 -27.09 -27.33
C GLY A 101 15.15 -28.17 -27.72
N LEU A 102 13.94 -28.13 -27.13
CA LEU A 102 12.80 -29.00 -27.44
C LEU A 102 11.79 -28.30 -28.35
#